data_AF-A0A9P0MIW3-F1
#
_entry.id   AF-A0A9P0MIW3-F1
#
_cell.length_a   1.000
_cell.length_b   1.000
_cell.length_c   1.000
_cell.angle_alpha   90.00
_cell.angle_beta   90.00
_cell.angle_gamma   90.00
#
_symmetry.space_group_name_H-M   'P 1'
#
loop_
_entity.id
_entity.type
_entity.pdbx_description
1 polymer ?
#
loop_
_entity_poly.entity_id
_entity_poly.type
_entity_poly.pdbx_seq_one_letter_code
_entity_poly.pdbx_strand_id
1 'polypeptide(L)'
;MGSGSACRSMYGGWVLWCKGSSPDGRDSIAKQIAPASHWPEMRVLILVVNDERKKYSSTDAMKRSVETSELLKYRANQIVPKMTKACIEAIQKKDFEIFAEITMKESNSIHAICQDTYPPCVYLNDTSHTVANAVHAYNEFKSSNKSNQKMTTLTSAL
;
A
#
# COMPACT_ATOMS: atom_id res chain seq x y z
N MET A 1 17.87 -9.79 -12.50
CA MET A 1 17.39 -8.73 -11.55
C MET A 1 16.80 -9.43 -10.33
N GLY A 2 16.95 -8.84 -9.13
CA GLY A 2 16.41 -9.35 -7.87
C GLY A 2 14.92 -9.05 -7.69
N SER A 3 14.50 -8.70 -6.47
CA SER A 3 13.11 -8.30 -6.19
C SER A 3 12.77 -6.93 -6.78
N GLY A 4 11.61 -6.80 -7.44
CA GLY A 4 11.15 -5.53 -8.01
C GLY A 4 10.97 -4.42 -6.97
N SER A 5 10.57 -4.75 -5.74
CA SER A 5 10.42 -3.76 -4.66
C SER A 5 11.75 -3.16 -4.20
N ALA A 6 12.87 -3.86 -4.41
CA ALA A 6 14.18 -3.45 -3.93
C ALA A 6 14.67 -2.14 -4.56
N CYS A 7 14.19 -1.79 -5.76
CA CYS A 7 14.56 -0.52 -6.41
C CYS A 7 14.18 0.70 -5.55
N ARG A 8 13.09 0.61 -4.76
CA ARG A 8 12.64 1.71 -3.90
C ARG A 8 13.51 1.91 -2.67
N SER A 9 14.29 0.90 -2.28
CA SER A 9 15.23 0.98 -1.15
C SER A 9 16.56 1.65 -1.50
N MET A 10 16.77 2.02 -2.78
CA MET A 10 17.95 2.77 -3.22
C MET A 10 17.96 4.22 -2.72
N TYR A 11 16.83 4.75 -2.27
CA TYR A 11 16.68 6.10 -1.76
C TYR A 11 16.00 6.08 -0.38
N GLY A 12 16.36 7.04 0.48
CA GLY A 12 15.61 7.30 1.72
C GLY A 12 14.37 8.15 1.47
N GLY A 13 13.49 8.26 2.48
CA GLY A 13 12.29 9.10 2.42
C GLY A 13 11.18 8.49 1.57
N TRP A 14 10.58 9.32 0.71
CA TRP A 14 9.42 8.98 -0.11
C TRP A 14 9.87 8.62 -1.51
N VAL A 15 9.52 7.43 -1.99
CA VAL A 15 10.06 6.88 -3.24
C VAL A 15 8.95 6.31 -4.11
N LEU A 16 8.94 6.72 -5.38
CA LEU A 16 8.06 6.18 -6.41
C LEU A 16 8.85 5.20 -7.27
N TRP A 17 8.27 4.02 -7.55
CA TRP A 17 8.73 3.19 -8.66
C TRP A 17 7.92 3.53 -9.91
N CYS A 18 8.58 4.13 -10.89
CA CYS A 18 7.99 4.37 -12.20
C CYS A 18 7.90 3.05 -12.97
N LYS A 19 6.71 2.69 -13.44
CA LYS A 19 6.48 1.46 -14.23
C LYS A 19 7.39 1.39 -15.47
N GLY A 20 7.64 2.53 -16.10
CA GLY A 20 8.23 2.59 -17.42
C GLY A 20 7.22 2.25 -18.52
N SER A 21 7.66 2.46 -19.75
CA SER A 21 6.94 2.24 -21.01
C SER A 21 7.81 1.55 -22.06
N SER A 22 9.14 1.59 -21.88
CA SER A 22 10.08 0.97 -22.80
C SER A 22 10.02 -0.56 -22.68
N PRO A 23 9.94 -1.31 -23.79
CA PRO A 23 9.97 -2.77 -23.78
C PRO A 23 11.25 -3.36 -23.17
N ASP A 24 12.36 -2.61 -23.22
CA ASP A 24 13.64 -3.01 -22.63
C ASP A 24 13.75 -2.73 -21.12
N GLY A 25 12.71 -2.13 -20.53
CA GLY A 25 12.58 -1.86 -19.09
C GLY A 25 13.50 -0.76 -18.55
N ARG A 26 14.26 -0.05 -19.40
CA ARG A 26 15.25 0.95 -18.96
C ARG A 26 14.64 2.17 -18.26
N ASP A 27 13.37 2.45 -18.50
CA ASP A 27 12.63 3.53 -17.85
C ASP A 27 11.80 3.05 -16.64
N SER A 28 11.91 1.77 -16.26
CA SER A 28 11.30 1.21 -15.05
C SER A 28 12.20 1.42 -13.83
N ILE A 29 12.24 2.65 -13.33
CA ILE A 29 13.21 3.10 -12.31
C ILE A 29 12.54 3.68 -11.06
N ALA A 30 13.28 3.66 -9.94
CA ALA A 30 12.88 4.39 -8.74
C ALA A 30 13.24 5.87 -8.85
N LYS A 31 12.38 6.74 -8.31
CA LYS A 31 12.60 8.18 -8.19
C LYS A 31 12.24 8.61 -6.77
N GLN A 32 13.13 9.36 -6.12
CA GLN A 32 12.81 10.00 -4.85
C GLN A 32 11.81 11.13 -5.10
N ILE A 33 10.69 11.07 -4.37
CA ILE A 33 9.63 12.09 -4.38
C ILE A 33 9.97 13.19 -3.38
N ALA A 34 10.44 12.82 -2.20
CA ALA A 34 10.86 13.75 -1.15
C ALA A 34 11.83 13.05 -0.17
N PRO A 35 12.79 13.77 0.44
CA PRO A 35 13.66 13.21 1.46
C PRO A 35 12.89 12.87 2.74
N ALA A 36 13.47 12.07 3.63
CA ALA A 36 12.84 11.75 4.93
C ALA A 36 12.58 12.99 5.78
N SER A 37 13.46 14.00 5.70
CA SER A 37 13.32 15.30 6.36
C SER A 37 12.13 16.13 5.87
N HIS A 38 11.49 15.74 4.76
CA HIS A 38 10.30 16.42 4.27
C HIS A 38 9.15 16.29 5.25
N TRP A 39 8.94 15.13 5.86
CA TRP A 39 7.81 14.89 6.77
C TRP A 39 8.26 14.18 8.06
N PRO A 40 9.01 14.88 8.93
CA PRO A 40 9.68 14.29 10.09
C PRO A 40 8.71 13.85 11.19
N GLU A 41 7.45 14.29 11.17
CA GLU A 41 6.41 13.90 12.11
C GLU A 41 5.82 12.52 11.80
N MET A 42 6.03 11.99 10.58
CA MET A 42 5.50 10.67 10.21
C MET A 42 6.10 9.56 11.09
N ARG A 43 5.24 8.64 11.50
CA ARG A 43 5.60 7.45 12.28
C ARG A 43 5.03 6.22 11.62
N VAL A 44 5.75 5.12 11.69
CA VAL A 44 5.34 3.81 11.19
C VAL A 44 5.37 2.84 12.37
N LEU A 45 4.24 2.18 12.61
CA LEU A 45 4.12 1.11 13.60
C LEU A 45 3.81 -0.19 12.87
N ILE A 46 4.52 -1.26 13.22
CA ILE A 46 4.33 -2.58 12.63
C ILE A 46 3.79 -3.50 13.73
N LEU A 47 2.58 -4.01 13.52
CA LEU A 47 1.95 -4.98 14.41
C LEU A 47 2.15 -6.38 13.83
N VAL A 48 2.99 -7.19 14.47
CA VAL A 48 3.22 -8.57 14.07
C VAL A 48 2.10 -9.43 14.66
N VAL A 49 1.15 -9.83 13.82
CA VAL A 49 -0.08 -10.54 14.23
C VAL A 49 -0.04 -12.05 14.01
N ASN A 50 0.90 -12.53 13.21
CA ASN A 50 1.19 -13.95 13.00
C ASN A 50 2.64 -14.06 12.52
N ASP A 51 3.42 -15.00 13.05
CA ASP A 51 4.78 -15.32 12.60
C ASP A 51 4.82 -16.55 11.69
N GLU A 52 3.66 -17.19 11.46
CA GLU A 52 3.54 -18.32 10.55
C GLU A 52 3.87 -17.90 9.12
N ARG A 53 4.53 -18.82 8.42
CA ARG A 53 4.95 -18.59 7.04
C ARG A 53 3.72 -18.36 6.14
N LYS A 54 3.77 -17.30 5.34
CA LYS A 54 2.77 -17.05 4.28
C LYS A 54 2.50 -18.32 3.50
N LYS A 55 1.22 -18.67 3.40
CA LYS A 55 0.75 -19.80 2.58
C LYS A 55 1.13 -19.65 1.10
N TYR A 56 1.18 -18.41 0.60
CA TYR A 56 1.54 -18.08 -0.78
C TYR A 56 2.69 -17.09 -0.80
N SER A 57 3.67 -17.31 -1.69
CA SER A 57 4.70 -16.30 -1.94
C SER A 57 4.08 -15.11 -2.69
N SER A 58 4.62 -13.91 -2.47
CA SER A 58 4.12 -12.72 -3.19
C SER A 58 4.30 -12.86 -4.70
N THR A 59 5.37 -13.51 -5.17
CA THR A 59 5.60 -13.74 -6.59
C THR A 59 4.52 -14.63 -7.20
N ASP A 60 4.17 -15.74 -6.54
CA ASP A 60 3.17 -16.67 -7.08
C ASP A 60 1.77 -16.09 -7.00
N ALA A 61 1.44 -15.41 -5.89
CA ALA A 61 0.16 -14.74 -5.73
C ALA A 61 -0.02 -13.64 -6.79
N MET A 62 0.99 -12.80 -7.03
CA MET A 62 0.92 -11.74 -8.04
C MET A 62 0.74 -12.31 -9.46
N LYS A 63 1.49 -13.36 -9.82
CA LYS A 63 1.33 -14.02 -11.12
C LYS A 63 -0.08 -14.58 -11.29
N ARG A 64 -0.59 -15.29 -10.28
CA ARG A 64 -1.95 -15.84 -10.31
C ARG A 64 -3.01 -14.74 -10.39
N SER A 65 -2.83 -13.62 -9.67
CA SER A 65 -3.75 -12.48 -9.77
C SER A 65 -3.76 -11.88 -11.17
N VAL A 66 -2.61 -11.78 -11.85
CA VAL A 66 -2.54 -11.32 -13.26
C VAL A 66 -3.34 -12.23 -14.18
N GLU A 67 -3.28 -13.54 -13.94
CA GLU A 67 -3.94 -14.55 -14.76
C GLU A 67 -5.45 -14.62 -14.51
N THR A 68 -5.89 -14.45 -13.26
CA THR A 68 -7.23 -14.86 -12.83
C THR A 68 -8.11 -13.75 -12.25
N SER A 69 -7.55 -12.65 -11.75
CA SER A 69 -8.35 -11.57 -11.16
C SER A 69 -8.81 -10.57 -12.22
N GLU A 70 -10.13 -10.41 -12.35
CA GLU A 70 -10.72 -9.38 -13.22
C GLU A 70 -10.51 -7.97 -12.63
N LEU A 71 -10.52 -7.86 -11.29
CA LEU A 71 -10.32 -6.60 -10.58
C LEU A 71 -8.93 -5.99 -10.84
N LEU A 72 -7.90 -6.82 -10.96
CA LEU A 72 -6.53 -6.34 -11.15
C LEU A 72 -6.35 -5.55 -12.46
N LYS A 73 -6.96 -6.01 -13.55
CA LYS A 73 -6.86 -5.35 -14.87
C LYS A 73 -7.47 -3.94 -14.83
N TYR A 74 -8.66 -3.80 -14.24
CA TYR A 74 -9.29 -2.50 -14.08
C TYR A 74 -8.46 -1.58 -13.20
N ARG A 75 -8.02 -2.09 -12.03
CA ARG A 75 -7.24 -1.31 -11.06
C ARG A 75 -5.93 -0.78 -11.64
N ALA A 76 -5.15 -1.62 -12.32
CA ALA A 76 -3.86 -1.24 -12.87
C ALA A 76 -3.98 -0.11 -13.91
N ASN A 77 -5.06 -0.11 -14.69
CA ASN A 77 -5.27 0.86 -15.77
C ASN A 77 -6.00 2.13 -15.33
N GLN A 78 -6.95 2.01 -14.40
CA GLN A 78 -7.89 3.09 -14.08
C GLN A 78 -7.70 3.70 -12.69
N ILE A 79 -7.28 2.91 -11.71
CA ILE A 79 -7.22 3.32 -10.31
C ILE A 79 -5.80 3.77 -9.95
N VAL A 80 -4.81 2.91 -10.17
CA VAL A 80 -3.42 3.14 -9.72
C VAL A 80 -2.83 4.45 -10.27
N PRO A 81 -3.00 4.84 -11.55
CA PRO A 81 -2.44 6.10 -12.04
C PRO A 81 -3.00 7.33 -11.32
N LYS A 82 -4.32 7.38 -11.13
CA LYS A 82 -5.01 8.50 -10.46
C LYS A 82 -4.62 8.58 -8.99
N MET A 83 -4.64 7.44 -8.32
CA MET A 83 -4.34 7.34 -6.89
C MET A 83 -2.86 7.60 -6.59
N THR A 84 -1.94 7.17 -7.47
CA THR A 84 -0.51 7.48 -7.35
C THR A 84 -0.28 8.99 -7.40
N LYS A 85 -0.92 9.68 -8.35
CA LYS A 85 -0.84 11.14 -8.46
C LYS A 85 -1.36 11.81 -7.18
N ALA A 86 -2.54 11.42 -6.70
CA ALA A 86 -3.12 11.97 -5.47
C ALA A 86 -2.24 11.71 -4.23
N CYS A 87 -1.63 10.53 -4.13
CA CYS A 87 -0.72 10.19 -3.03
C CYS A 87 0.54 11.05 -3.04
N ILE A 88 1.14 11.27 -4.22
CA ILE A 88 2.30 12.16 -4.37
C ILE A 88 1.94 13.59 -3.94
N GLU A 89 0.79 14.10 -4.36
CA GLU A 89 0.32 15.43 -3.96
C GLU A 89 0.10 15.52 -2.45
N ALA A 90 -0.49 14.49 -1.83
CA ALA A 90 -0.69 14.43 -0.39
C ALA A 90 0.65 14.43 0.38
N ILE A 91 1.64 13.65 -0.09
CA ILE A 91 3.00 13.65 0.46
C ILE A 91 3.63 15.04 0.36
N GLN A 92 3.56 15.67 -0.81
CA GLN A 92 4.14 17.00 -1.04
C GLN A 92 3.51 18.07 -0.14
N LYS A 93 2.19 18.01 0.06
CA LYS A 93 1.42 18.93 0.91
C LYS A 93 1.42 18.57 2.39
N LYS A 94 2.00 17.43 2.77
CA LYS A 94 1.90 16.85 4.13
C LYS A 94 0.45 16.68 4.59
N ASP A 95 -0.44 16.36 3.65
CA ASP A 95 -1.85 16.14 3.92
C ASP A 95 -2.05 14.71 4.42
N PHE A 96 -2.02 14.56 5.76
CA PHE A 96 -2.17 13.25 6.38
C PHE A 96 -3.53 12.63 6.12
N GLU A 97 -4.59 13.43 5.97
CA GLU A 97 -5.95 12.91 5.83
C GLU A 97 -6.11 12.20 4.49
N ILE A 98 -5.74 12.88 3.41
CA ILE A 98 -5.75 12.31 2.07
C ILE A 98 -4.76 11.14 1.98
N PHE A 99 -3.55 11.29 2.53
CA PHE A 99 -2.56 10.22 2.56
C PHE A 99 -3.07 8.97 3.28
N ALA A 100 -3.68 9.13 4.46
CA ALA A 100 -4.19 8.04 5.28
C ALA A 100 -5.34 7.31 4.58
N GLU A 101 -6.27 8.05 3.98
CA GLU A 101 -7.40 7.49 3.25
C GLU A 101 -6.94 6.68 2.03
N ILE A 102 -6.04 7.24 1.22
CA ILE A 102 -5.46 6.55 0.06
C ILE A 102 -4.76 5.28 0.51
N THR A 103 -3.95 5.36 1.56
CA THR A 103 -3.18 4.24 2.12
C THR A 103 -4.09 3.09 2.55
N MET A 104 -5.16 3.36 3.29
CA MET A 104 -6.13 2.34 3.72
C MET A 104 -6.91 1.75 2.54
N LYS A 105 -7.39 2.58 1.61
CA LYS A 105 -8.08 2.12 0.39
C LYS A 105 -7.19 1.25 -0.47
N GLU A 106 -5.91 1.60 -0.57
CA GLU A 106 -4.93 0.87 -1.35
C GLU A 106 -4.65 -0.51 -0.75
N SER A 107 -4.45 -0.58 0.57
CA SER A 107 -4.34 -1.83 1.33
C SER A 107 -5.54 -2.74 1.06
N ASN A 108 -6.75 -2.22 1.24
CA ASN A 108 -7.98 -2.98 1.04
C ASN A 108 -8.14 -3.48 -0.40
N SER A 109 -7.83 -2.63 -1.38
CA SER A 109 -7.97 -2.97 -2.80
C SER A 109 -7.01 -4.08 -3.24
N ILE A 110 -5.79 -4.15 -2.68
CA ILE A 110 -4.86 -5.25 -2.94
C ILE A 110 -5.42 -6.56 -2.38
N HIS A 111 -5.92 -6.56 -1.14
CA HIS A 111 -6.49 -7.77 -0.53
C HIS A 111 -7.78 -8.22 -1.22
N ALA A 112 -8.59 -7.31 -1.72
CA ALA A 112 -9.75 -7.63 -2.55
C ALA A 112 -9.33 -8.37 -3.83
N ILE A 113 -8.25 -7.96 -4.49
CA ILE A 113 -7.69 -8.69 -5.64
C ILE A 113 -7.19 -10.07 -5.25
N CYS A 114 -6.54 -10.18 -4.10
CA CYS A 114 -6.09 -11.47 -3.61
C CYS A 114 -7.27 -12.43 -3.32
N GLN A 115 -8.43 -11.90 -2.93
CA GLN A 115 -9.67 -12.67 -2.77
C GLN A 115 -10.33 -13.02 -4.12
N ASP A 116 -10.29 -12.11 -5.09
CA ASP A 116 -10.80 -12.29 -6.47
C ASP A 116 -9.92 -13.24 -7.31
N THR A 117 -8.67 -13.46 -6.90
CA THR A 117 -7.75 -14.43 -7.51
C THR A 117 -8.25 -15.86 -7.33
N TYR A 118 -8.03 -16.76 -8.31
CA TYR A 118 -8.48 -18.15 -8.23
C TYR A 118 -7.34 -19.18 -8.40
N PRO A 119 -7.12 -20.12 -7.44
CA PRO A 119 -7.68 -20.13 -6.08
C PRO A 119 -7.25 -18.90 -5.25
N PRO A 120 -8.08 -18.44 -4.30
CA PRO A 120 -7.81 -17.23 -3.51
C PRO A 120 -6.49 -17.26 -2.75
N CYS A 121 -5.84 -16.10 -2.71
CA CYS A 121 -4.59 -15.85 -2.00
C CYS A 121 -4.87 -15.08 -0.70
N VAL A 122 -5.45 -15.73 0.31
CA VAL A 122 -5.84 -15.04 1.56
C VAL A 122 -4.62 -14.76 2.44
N TYR A 123 -4.40 -13.47 2.74
CA TYR A 123 -3.31 -12.97 3.58
C TYR A 123 -3.78 -12.41 4.93
N LEU A 124 -4.97 -11.83 4.97
CA LEU A 124 -5.53 -11.25 6.19
C LEU A 124 -6.24 -12.32 7.02
N ASN A 125 -6.10 -12.21 8.34
CA ASN A 125 -6.81 -13.01 9.33
C ASN A 125 -7.69 -12.10 10.21
N ASP A 126 -8.42 -12.70 11.15
CA ASP A 126 -9.34 -11.98 12.04
C ASP A 126 -8.62 -10.90 12.86
N THR A 127 -7.38 -11.13 13.28
CA THR A 127 -6.56 -10.12 13.96
C THR A 127 -6.26 -8.93 13.06
N SER A 128 -5.96 -9.17 11.78
CA SER A 128 -5.73 -8.11 10.80
C SER A 128 -6.98 -7.23 10.62
N HIS A 129 -8.16 -7.86 10.54
CA HIS A 129 -9.44 -7.15 10.47
C HIS A 129 -9.76 -6.38 11.76
N THR A 130 -9.46 -6.96 12.92
CA THR A 130 -9.62 -6.30 14.22
C THR A 130 -8.76 -5.03 14.32
N VAL A 131 -7.50 -5.09 13.87
CA VAL A 131 -6.62 -3.91 13.81
C VAL A 131 -7.19 -2.84 12.87
N ALA A 132 -7.67 -3.22 11.68
CA ALA A 132 -8.27 -2.27 10.75
C ALA A 132 -9.50 -1.57 11.36
N ASN A 133 -10.39 -2.34 12.01
CA ASN A 133 -11.56 -1.80 12.69
C ASN A 133 -11.19 -0.86 13.85
N ALA A 134 -10.16 -1.20 14.64
CA ALA A 134 -9.67 -0.35 15.71
C ALA A 134 -9.14 0.99 15.19
N VAL A 135 -8.46 1.01 14.03
CA VAL A 135 -7.99 2.25 13.39
C VAL A 135 -9.17 3.12 12.94
N HIS A 136 -10.20 2.53 12.34
CA HIS A 136 -11.42 3.26 11.97
C HIS A 136 -12.12 3.86 13.19
N ALA A 137 -12.37 3.05 14.23
CA ALA A 137 -13.00 3.51 15.47
C ALA A 137 -12.21 4.64 16.16
N TYR A 138 -10.88 4.54 16.17
CA TYR A 138 -10.00 5.58 16.71
C TYR A 138 -10.13 6.91 15.92
N ASN A 139 -10.14 6.83 14.59
CA ASN A 139 -10.27 8.01 13.73
C ASN A 139 -11.64 8.69 13.87
N GLU A 140 -12.71 7.92 14.03
CA GLU A 140 -14.05 8.42 14.33
C GLU A 140 -14.08 9.15 15.67
N PHE A 141 -13.59 8.50 16.74
CA PHE A 141 -13.50 9.10 18.07
C PHE A 141 -12.71 10.41 18.07
N LYS A 142 -11.58 10.46 17.35
CA LYS A 142 -10.74 11.67 17.25
C LYS A 142 -11.41 12.80 16.47
N SER A 143 -12.16 12.46 15.42
CA SER A 143 -12.93 13.43 14.65
C SER A 143 -14.04 14.07 15.49
N SER A 144 -14.72 13.30 16.35
CA SER A 144 -15.72 13.82 17.29
C SER A 144 -15.11 14.73 18.38
N ASN A 145 -13.86 14.51 18.77
CA ASN A 145 -13.18 15.22 19.86
C ASN A 145 -12.22 16.34 19.42
N LYS A 146 -12.22 16.74 18.14
CA LYS A 146 -11.37 17.81 17.57
C LYS A 146 -9.87 17.71 17.93
N SER A 147 -9.34 16.49 17.96
CA SER A 147 -7.93 16.24 18.27
C SER A 147 -7.12 16.01 16.99
N ASN A 148 -5.92 16.60 16.91
CA ASN A 148 -5.06 16.56 15.72
C ASN A 148 -4.31 15.23 15.50
N GLN A 149 -4.55 14.20 16.32
CA GLN A 149 -3.91 12.89 16.16
C GLN A 149 -4.82 11.96 15.34
N LYS A 150 -4.34 11.54 14.16
CA LYS A 150 -5.01 10.56 13.29
C LYS A 150 -4.07 9.38 13.01
N MET A 151 -4.66 8.25 12.68
CA MET A 151 -3.92 7.02 12.36
C MET A 151 -4.33 6.49 10.99
N THR A 152 -3.39 5.86 10.29
CA THR A 152 -3.66 5.08 9.09
C THR A 152 -3.21 3.65 9.33
N THR A 153 -3.80 2.70 8.60
CA THR A 153 -3.40 1.29 8.67
C THR A 153 -3.04 0.78 7.29
N LEU A 154 -1.95 0.03 7.23
CA LEU A 154 -1.60 -0.84 6.12
C LEU A 154 -1.59 -2.25 6.66
N THR A 155 -2.51 -3.07 6.18
CA THR A 155 -2.52 -4.49 6.51
C THR A 155 -1.70 -5.20 5.45
N SER A 156 -0.56 -5.77 5.82
CA SER A 156 0.17 -6.70 4.96
C SER A 156 0.39 -8.00 5.73
N ALA A 157 0.30 -9.15 5.06
CA ALA A 157 0.90 -10.35 5.61
C ALA A 157 2.42 -10.12 5.66
N LEU A 158 3.02 -10.22 6.85
CA LEU A 158 4.46 -10.27 7.03
C LEU A 158 5.01 -11.62 6.62
#